data_AF-A0A8G2EUG1-F1
#
_entry.id   AF-A0A8G2EUG1-F1
#
_cell.length_a   1.000
_cell.length_b   1.000
_cell.length_c   1.000
_cell.angle_alpha   90.00
_cell.angle_beta   90.00
_cell.angle_gamma   90.00
#
_symmetry.space_group_name_H-M   'P 1'
#
loop_
_entity.id
_entity.type
_entity.pdbx_description
1 polymer ?
#
loop_
_entity_poly.entity_id
_entity_poly.type
_entity_poly.pdbx_seq_one_letter_code
_entity_poly.pdbx_strand_id
1 'polypeptide(L)'
;MRLLAIADLHLAGAVNREALDALPPHPDDWLIVAGDVAERIDMVADALALLADRFAKVIWVPGNHELWSRPSSDEPVGAARYEALVDRARALGVVTPEDPFPLWPGPLPHGVGRLAVAPMFLLYDYSFRPDDVPLDAVVEWAEETHNVCSDEILLSPAPFESRIAWCHDRLARTERRLRAEIPAGTRTVLVNHWPLRRDLVRIPRVPRFTPWCGTVRTEDWHARFDAYAVVTGHLHTRRTDMRGDTRFEEVSLGYPRQWDHGRGIAPYLRTIVG
;
A
#
# COMPACT_ATOMS: atom_id res chain seq x y z
N MET A 1 15.41 -13.64 11.08
CA MET A 1 14.08 -13.04 11.07
C MET A 1 14.19 -11.56 10.77
N ARG A 2 13.68 -11.14 9.62
CA ARG A 2 13.58 -9.76 9.17
C ARG A 2 12.16 -9.47 8.73
N LEU A 3 11.71 -8.24 8.91
CA LEU A 3 10.49 -7.70 8.32
C LEU A 3 10.89 -7.00 7.03
N LEU A 4 10.59 -7.62 5.89
CA LEU A 4 10.88 -7.12 4.56
C LEU A 4 9.64 -6.44 3.96
N ALA A 5 9.81 -5.57 2.99
CA ALA A 5 8.71 -4.90 2.31
C ALA A 5 8.97 -4.67 0.82
N ILE A 6 7.91 -4.74 0.01
CA ILE A 6 7.88 -4.39 -1.41
C ILE A 6 6.46 -3.93 -1.79
N ALA A 7 6.34 -3.13 -2.85
CA ALA A 7 5.06 -2.72 -3.43
C ALA A 7 5.17 -2.67 -4.95
N ASP A 8 4.04 -2.45 -5.63
CA ASP A 8 3.99 -2.12 -7.05
C ASP A 8 4.66 -3.20 -7.92
N LEU A 9 4.25 -4.45 -7.70
CA LEU A 9 4.75 -5.60 -8.45
C LEU A 9 4.26 -5.59 -9.90
N HIS A 10 3.08 -5.01 -10.17
CA HIS A 10 2.53 -4.83 -11.53
C HIS A 10 2.64 -6.09 -12.42
N LEU A 11 2.15 -7.22 -11.92
CA LEU A 11 2.39 -8.55 -12.50
C LEU A 11 1.70 -8.78 -13.85
N ALA A 12 0.91 -7.84 -14.37
CA ALA A 12 0.48 -7.89 -15.76
C ALA A 12 1.70 -7.94 -16.73
N GLY A 13 2.81 -7.27 -16.36
CA GLY A 13 4.07 -7.34 -17.10
C GLY A 13 4.79 -8.68 -16.88
N ALA A 14 5.07 -9.40 -17.98
CA ALA A 14 5.74 -10.71 -17.93
C ALA A 14 7.08 -10.69 -17.19
N VAL A 15 7.89 -9.65 -17.41
CA VAL A 15 9.19 -9.49 -16.74
C VAL A 15 9.06 -9.44 -15.22
N ASN A 16 8.07 -8.70 -14.70
CA ASN A 16 7.86 -8.60 -13.26
C ASN A 16 7.35 -9.93 -12.68
N ARG A 17 6.49 -10.64 -13.40
CA ARG A 17 6.01 -11.98 -13.02
C ARG A 17 7.15 -13.00 -12.99
N GLU A 18 7.96 -13.08 -14.04
CA GLU A 18 9.14 -13.95 -14.08
C GLU A 18 10.13 -13.64 -12.95
N ALA A 19 10.31 -12.36 -12.63
CA ALA A 19 11.16 -11.94 -11.51
C ALA A 19 10.59 -12.36 -10.15
N LEU A 20 9.27 -12.26 -9.95
CA LEU A 20 8.62 -12.77 -8.76
C LEU A 20 8.77 -14.29 -8.67
N ASP A 21 8.53 -15.02 -9.77
CA ASP A 21 8.69 -16.48 -9.82
C ASP A 21 10.13 -16.92 -9.49
N ALA A 22 11.14 -16.11 -9.83
CA ALA A 22 12.54 -16.38 -9.52
C ALA A 22 12.98 -15.99 -8.09
N LEU A 23 12.13 -15.32 -7.29
CA LEU A 23 12.48 -14.91 -5.93
C LEU A 23 12.75 -16.14 -5.03
N PRO A 24 13.93 -16.29 -4.41
CA PRO A 24 14.22 -17.44 -3.56
C PRO A 24 13.33 -17.47 -2.31
N PRO A 25 13.16 -18.62 -1.65
CA PRO A 25 12.44 -18.71 -0.39
C PRO A 25 13.18 -17.96 0.73
N HIS A 26 12.40 -17.35 1.61
CA HIS A 26 12.80 -16.62 2.81
C HIS A 26 12.01 -17.15 4.04
N PRO A 27 12.18 -18.43 4.40
CA PRO A 27 11.26 -19.14 5.30
C PRO A 27 11.26 -18.60 6.75
N ASP A 28 12.24 -17.77 7.11
CA ASP A 28 12.36 -17.14 8.43
C ASP A 28 11.88 -15.68 8.45
N ASP A 29 11.53 -15.08 7.31
CA ASP A 29 11.25 -13.65 7.22
C ASP A 29 9.75 -13.37 7.02
N TRP A 30 9.30 -12.20 7.49
CA TRP A 30 7.98 -11.68 7.14
C TRP A 30 8.10 -10.75 5.93
N LEU A 31 7.07 -10.73 5.08
CA LEU A 31 6.99 -9.82 3.94
C LEU A 31 5.74 -8.95 4.01
N ILE A 32 5.94 -7.64 3.90
CA ILE A 32 4.90 -6.66 3.61
C ILE A 32 4.80 -6.49 2.09
N VAL A 33 3.58 -6.62 1.55
CA VAL A 33 3.24 -6.33 0.15
C VAL A 33 2.31 -5.12 0.14
N ALA A 34 2.87 -3.94 -0.13
CA ALA A 34 2.20 -2.65 0.04
C ALA A 34 1.43 -2.16 -1.21
N GLY A 35 0.58 -3.04 -1.74
CA GLY A 35 -0.35 -2.75 -2.85
C GLY A 35 0.27 -2.85 -4.25
N ASP A 36 -0.60 -2.74 -5.25
CA ASP A 36 -0.32 -2.83 -6.68
C ASP A 36 0.41 -4.13 -7.09
N VAL A 37 -0.11 -5.26 -6.61
CA VAL A 37 0.34 -6.59 -7.01
C VAL A 37 -0.04 -6.87 -8.47
N ALA A 38 -1.34 -6.80 -8.78
CA ALA A 38 -1.90 -7.01 -10.11
C ALA A 38 -3.33 -6.44 -10.17
N GLU A 39 -3.91 -6.39 -11.38
CA GLU A 39 -5.29 -5.90 -11.57
C GLU A 39 -6.34 -6.99 -11.31
N ARG A 40 -6.10 -8.23 -11.77
CA ARG A 40 -7.07 -9.33 -11.70
C ARG A 40 -7.00 -10.05 -10.36
N ILE A 41 -8.17 -10.38 -9.80
CA ILE A 41 -8.28 -11.05 -8.49
C ILE A 41 -7.48 -12.36 -8.44
N ASP A 42 -7.56 -13.16 -9.51
CA ASP A 42 -6.87 -14.45 -9.55
C ASP A 42 -5.34 -14.30 -9.61
N MET A 43 -4.84 -13.36 -10.40
CA MET A 43 -3.40 -13.05 -10.46
C MET A 43 -2.87 -12.51 -9.14
N VAL A 44 -3.66 -11.71 -8.41
CA VAL A 44 -3.31 -11.29 -7.05
C VAL A 44 -3.26 -12.51 -6.11
N ALA A 45 -4.26 -13.39 -6.16
CA ALA A 45 -4.31 -14.58 -5.32
C ALA A 45 -3.13 -15.53 -5.60
N ASP A 46 -2.79 -15.78 -6.86
CA ASP A 46 -1.67 -16.63 -7.26
C ASP A 46 -0.33 -16.07 -6.74
N ALA A 47 -0.13 -14.75 -6.86
CA ALA A 47 1.05 -14.08 -6.35
C ALA A 47 1.15 -14.15 -4.82
N LEU A 48 0.03 -13.94 -4.12
CA LEU A 48 -0.02 -14.06 -2.66
C LEU A 48 0.23 -15.50 -2.20
N ALA A 49 -0.27 -16.50 -2.94
CA ALA A 49 -0.01 -17.91 -2.65
C ALA A 49 1.47 -18.26 -2.80
N LEU A 50 2.10 -17.80 -3.89
CA LEU A 50 3.54 -17.95 -4.12
C LEU A 50 4.36 -17.32 -2.98
N LEU A 51 4.00 -16.11 -2.56
CA LEU A 51 4.69 -15.43 -1.48
C LEU A 51 4.44 -16.10 -0.12
N ALA A 52 3.24 -16.62 0.13
CA ALA A 52 2.92 -17.35 1.36
C ALA A 52 3.71 -18.67 1.49
N ASP A 53 4.05 -19.32 0.38
CA ASP A 53 4.94 -20.49 0.36
C ASP A 53 6.41 -20.13 0.66
N ARG A 54 6.81 -18.89 0.34
CA ARG A 54 8.21 -18.44 0.44
C ARG A 54 8.55 -17.72 1.74
N PHE A 55 7.58 -17.15 2.44
CA PHE A 55 7.81 -16.33 3.63
C PHE A 55 7.08 -16.89 4.84
N ALA A 56 7.65 -16.72 6.04
CA ALA A 56 7.03 -17.17 7.30
C ALA A 56 5.67 -16.51 7.56
N LYS A 57 5.51 -15.27 7.06
CA LYS A 57 4.25 -14.52 7.10
C LYS A 57 4.23 -13.49 5.98
N VAL A 58 3.10 -13.38 5.31
CA VAL A 58 2.83 -12.29 4.37
C VAL A 58 1.76 -11.38 4.94
N ILE A 59 1.97 -10.07 4.81
CA ILE A 59 1.05 -9.00 5.18
C ILE A 59 0.79 -8.20 3.91
N TRP A 60 -0.44 -8.15 3.46
CA TRP A 60 -0.83 -7.46 2.24
C TRP A 60 -1.77 -6.30 2.54
N VAL A 61 -1.63 -5.21 1.81
CA VAL A 61 -2.63 -4.15 1.70
C VAL A 61 -2.95 -3.90 0.22
N PRO A 62 -4.20 -3.54 -0.14
CA PRO A 62 -4.54 -3.24 -1.52
C PRO A 62 -3.92 -1.92 -1.99
N GLY A 63 -3.53 -1.86 -3.26
CA GLY A 63 -3.30 -0.61 -3.98
C GLY A 63 -4.52 -0.20 -4.80
N ASN A 64 -4.36 0.80 -5.67
CA ASN A 64 -5.44 1.21 -6.56
C ASN A 64 -5.67 0.17 -7.68
N HIS A 65 -4.61 -0.49 -8.16
CA HIS A 65 -4.70 -1.44 -9.28
C HIS A 65 -5.51 -2.69 -8.90
N GLU A 66 -5.39 -3.20 -7.67
CA GLU A 66 -6.24 -4.32 -7.23
C GLU A 66 -7.72 -3.94 -7.20
N LEU A 67 -8.04 -2.65 -7.03
CA LEU A 67 -9.42 -2.15 -6.98
C LEU A 67 -9.98 -1.81 -8.36
N TRP A 68 -9.18 -1.89 -9.42
CA TRP A 68 -9.64 -1.67 -10.78
C TRP A 68 -10.54 -2.80 -11.25
N SER A 69 -11.71 -2.43 -11.77
CA SER A 69 -12.63 -3.33 -12.45
C SER A 69 -12.86 -2.85 -13.87
N ARG A 70 -12.53 -3.68 -14.86
CA ARG A 70 -12.83 -3.35 -16.26
C ARG A 70 -14.34 -3.45 -16.50
N PRO A 71 -14.96 -2.51 -17.23
CA PRO A 71 -16.41 -2.50 -17.45
C PRO A 71 -17.00 -3.78 -18.06
N SER A 72 -16.18 -4.55 -18.78
CA SER A 72 -16.57 -5.81 -19.42
C SER A 72 -16.30 -7.06 -18.58
N SER A 73 -15.88 -6.91 -17.33
CA SER A 73 -15.58 -8.02 -16.43
C SER A 73 -16.80 -8.36 -15.56
N ASP A 74 -17.03 -9.66 -15.33
CA ASP A 74 -18.01 -10.16 -14.36
C ASP A 74 -17.47 -10.13 -12.91
N GLU A 75 -16.25 -9.62 -12.72
CA GLU A 75 -15.68 -9.46 -11.38
C GLU A 75 -16.43 -8.40 -10.56
N PRO A 76 -16.49 -8.56 -9.22
CA PRO A 76 -17.04 -7.53 -8.35
C PRO A 76 -16.27 -6.21 -8.47
N VAL A 77 -16.95 -5.12 -8.09
CA VAL A 77 -16.44 -3.74 -8.13
C VAL A 77 -16.46 -3.11 -6.73
N GLY A 78 -15.70 -2.04 -6.54
CA GLY A 78 -15.70 -1.25 -5.30
C GLY A 78 -15.47 -2.06 -4.03
N ALA A 79 -16.29 -1.81 -3.00
CA ALA A 79 -16.15 -2.47 -1.70
C ALA A 79 -16.29 -4.00 -1.80
N ALA A 80 -17.21 -4.50 -2.64
CA ALA A 80 -17.38 -5.95 -2.85
C ALA A 80 -16.14 -6.59 -3.49
N ARG A 81 -15.44 -5.84 -4.37
CA ARG A 81 -14.16 -6.27 -4.92
C ARG A 81 -13.09 -6.39 -3.85
N TYR A 82 -12.98 -5.36 -3.02
CA TYR A 82 -12.05 -5.34 -1.89
C TYR A 82 -12.29 -6.52 -0.94
N GLU A 83 -13.54 -6.78 -0.58
CA GLU A 83 -13.94 -7.92 0.26
C GLU A 83 -13.55 -9.26 -0.38
N ALA A 84 -13.79 -9.44 -1.68
CA ALA A 84 -13.38 -10.64 -2.39
C ALA A 84 -11.86 -10.86 -2.37
N LEU A 85 -11.05 -9.80 -2.50
CA LEU A 85 -9.59 -9.89 -2.38
C LEU A 85 -9.15 -10.25 -0.95
N VAL A 86 -9.77 -9.64 0.06
CA VAL A 86 -9.52 -9.96 1.47
C VAL A 86 -9.80 -11.43 1.76
N ASP A 87 -10.93 -11.96 1.28
CA ASP A 87 -11.29 -13.36 1.48
C ASP A 87 -10.28 -14.31 0.82
N ARG A 88 -9.80 -13.98 -0.39
CA ARG A 88 -8.76 -14.75 -1.07
C ARG A 88 -7.42 -14.72 -0.33
N ALA A 89 -7.00 -13.55 0.15
CA ALA A 89 -5.78 -13.41 0.93
C ALA A 89 -5.86 -14.20 2.25
N ARG A 90 -6.98 -14.10 2.97
CA ARG A 90 -7.22 -14.84 4.22
C ARG A 90 -7.22 -16.35 4.03
N ALA A 91 -7.79 -16.85 2.93
CA ALA A 91 -7.78 -18.28 2.60
C ALA A 91 -6.34 -18.82 2.41
N LEU A 92 -5.38 -17.95 2.12
CA LEU A 92 -3.95 -18.26 1.99
C LEU A 92 -3.15 -18.01 3.28
N GLY A 93 -3.81 -17.60 4.38
CA GLY A 93 -3.15 -17.24 5.64
C GLY A 93 -2.40 -15.90 5.59
N VAL A 94 -2.64 -15.08 4.56
CA VAL A 94 -2.08 -13.73 4.43
C VAL A 94 -2.85 -12.77 5.32
N VAL A 95 -2.12 -11.95 6.09
CA VAL A 95 -2.72 -10.90 6.94
C VAL A 95 -3.16 -9.74 6.07
N THR A 96 -4.38 -9.28 6.25
CA THR A 96 -5.00 -8.18 5.50
C THR A 96 -5.26 -6.97 6.38
N PRO A 97 -5.69 -5.81 5.82
CA PRO A 97 -6.11 -4.68 6.64
C PRO A 97 -7.31 -4.98 7.53
N GLU A 98 -8.05 -6.07 7.34
CA GLU A 98 -9.24 -6.43 8.13
C GLU A 98 -8.94 -7.40 9.29
N ASP A 99 -7.69 -7.88 9.39
CA ASP A 99 -7.25 -8.81 10.44
C ASP A 99 -6.64 -8.08 11.64
N PRO A 100 -6.60 -8.70 12.84
CA PRO A 100 -5.92 -8.13 13.99
C PRO A 100 -4.45 -7.79 13.67
N PHE A 101 -3.99 -6.63 14.14
CA PHE A 101 -2.62 -6.20 13.87
C PHE A 101 -1.59 -7.15 14.49
N PRO A 102 -0.77 -7.86 13.69
CA PRO A 102 0.19 -8.81 14.23
C PRO A 102 1.30 -8.09 14.99
N LEU A 103 1.66 -8.64 16.15
CA LEU A 103 2.88 -8.24 16.87
C LEU A 103 4.09 -8.88 16.19
N TRP A 104 5.13 -8.09 15.97
CA TRP A 104 6.40 -8.56 15.43
C TRP A 104 7.11 -9.46 16.47
N PRO A 105 7.38 -10.74 16.16
CA PRO A 105 8.00 -11.65 17.12
C PRO A 105 9.54 -11.69 17.04
N GLY A 106 10.14 -10.95 16.11
CA GLY A 106 11.57 -10.98 15.86
C GLY A 106 12.37 -9.99 16.72
N PRO A 107 13.67 -9.82 16.43
CA PRO A 107 14.49 -8.80 17.07
C PRO A 107 13.85 -7.41 16.94
N LEU A 108 13.81 -6.68 18.05
CA LEU A 108 13.23 -5.35 18.12
C LEU A 108 14.32 -4.28 17.93
N PRO A 109 14.00 -3.14 17.28
CA PRO A 109 14.92 -2.02 17.23
C PRO A 109 15.31 -1.53 18.63
N HIS A 110 16.48 -0.90 18.76
CA HIS A 110 16.94 -0.38 20.05
C HIS A 110 15.92 0.57 20.69
N GLY A 111 15.58 0.33 21.95
CA GLY A 111 14.59 1.13 22.68
C GLY A 111 13.14 0.91 22.23
N VAL A 112 12.85 -0.17 21.49
CA VAL A 112 11.48 -0.63 21.20
C VAL A 112 11.17 -1.83 22.09
N GLY A 113 10.19 -1.71 22.99
CA GLY A 113 9.76 -2.82 23.85
C GLY A 113 8.76 -3.76 23.17
N ARG A 114 7.93 -3.22 22.26
CA ARG A 114 6.97 -3.98 21.46
C ARG A 114 6.73 -3.27 20.13
N LEU A 115 6.51 -4.04 19.07
CA LEU A 115 6.23 -3.54 17.74
C LEU A 115 5.02 -4.25 17.13
N ALA A 116 4.04 -3.49 16.66
CA ALA A 116 2.89 -3.99 15.90
C ALA A 116 3.00 -3.59 14.43
N VAL A 117 2.62 -4.47 13.50
CA VAL A 117 2.48 -4.12 12.09
C VAL A 117 1.01 -3.85 11.79
N ALA A 118 0.69 -2.64 11.33
CA ALA A 118 -0.67 -2.21 11.06
C ALA A 118 -0.90 -2.07 9.55
N PRO A 119 -1.39 -3.13 8.86
CA PRO A 119 -1.90 -3.02 7.49
C PRO A 119 -3.16 -2.15 7.44
N MET A 120 -3.16 -1.17 6.54
CA MET A 120 -4.24 -0.20 6.37
C MET A 120 -4.66 -0.12 4.90
N PHE A 121 -5.93 0.22 4.70
CA PHE A 121 -6.49 0.54 3.40
C PHE A 121 -7.27 1.84 3.55
N LEU A 122 -6.71 2.94 3.04
CA LEU A 122 -7.21 4.30 3.30
C LEU A 122 -7.70 5.06 2.06
N LEU A 123 -7.30 4.65 0.85
CA LEU A 123 -7.62 5.37 -0.38
C LEU A 123 -7.09 6.82 -0.35
N TYR A 124 -7.76 7.74 -1.08
CA TYR A 124 -7.48 9.17 -1.13
C TYR A 124 -8.78 9.97 -1.23
N ASP A 125 -8.71 11.27 -0.94
CA ASP A 125 -9.86 12.18 -0.97
C ASP A 125 -9.58 13.50 -1.74
N TYR A 126 -8.59 13.49 -2.65
CA TYR A 126 -8.18 14.64 -3.46
C TYR A 126 -7.66 15.83 -2.64
N SER A 127 -7.42 15.67 -1.34
CA SER A 127 -6.88 16.76 -0.50
C SER A 127 -5.38 17.01 -0.70
N PHE A 128 -4.67 16.14 -1.42
CA PHE A 128 -3.29 16.37 -1.87
C PHE A 128 -3.17 17.23 -3.14
N ARG A 129 -4.30 17.75 -3.66
CA ARG A 129 -4.27 18.83 -4.65
C ARG A 129 -3.67 20.12 -4.05
N PRO A 130 -3.17 21.05 -4.87
CA PRO A 130 -2.80 22.39 -4.40
C PRO A 130 -3.98 23.11 -3.74
N ASP A 131 -3.71 23.92 -2.71
CA ASP A 131 -4.76 24.56 -1.89
C ASP A 131 -5.61 25.56 -2.71
N ASP A 132 -5.06 26.10 -3.79
CA ASP A 132 -5.70 27.03 -4.73
C ASP A 132 -6.53 26.34 -5.83
N VAL A 133 -6.47 25.01 -5.94
CA VAL A 133 -7.27 24.23 -6.89
C VAL A 133 -8.58 23.80 -6.21
N PRO A 134 -9.76 24.23 -6.71
CA PRO A 134 -11.06 23.77 -6.22
C PRO A 134 -11.24 22.26 -6.39
N LEU A 135 -12.00 21.63 -5.49
CA LEU A 135 -12.20 20.18 -5.51
C LEU A 135 -12.93 19.70 -6.77
N ASP A 136 -13.96 20.45 -7.20
CA ASP A 136 -14.75 20.17 -8.40
C ASP A 136 -13.98 20.39 -9.71
N ALA A 137 -12.87 21.15 -9.67
CA ALA A 137 -11.98 21.39 -10.82
C ALA A 137 -10.76 20.46 -10.86
N VAL A 138 -10.56 19.57 -9.88
CA VAL A 138 -9.29 18.82 -9.71
C VAL A 138 -8.95 17.92 -10.89
N VAL A 139 -9.95 17.29 -11.51
CA VAL A 139 -9.75 16.38 -12.65
C VAL A 139 -9.42 17.19 -13.91
N GLU A 140 -10.14 18.28 -14.17
CA GLU A 140 -9.87 19.19 -15.28
C GLU A 140 -8.47 19.81 -15.17
N TRP A 141 -8.10 20.26 -13.98
CA TRP A 141 -6.77 20.77 -13.68
C TRP A 141 -5.66 19.74 -13.97
N ALA A 142 -5.87 18.47 -13.64
CA ALA A 142 -4.88 17.44 -13.98
C ALA A 142 -4.82 17.15 -15.49
N GLU A 143 -5.97 17.18 -16.16
CA GLU A 143 -6.11 16.91 -17.60
C GLU A 143 -5.39 17.93 -18.47
N GLU A 144 -5.28 19.19 -18.05
CA GLU A 144 -4.45 20.21 -18.73
C GLU A 144 -2.99 19.76 -18.97
N THR A 145 -2.52 18.75 -18.23
CA THR A 145 -1.19 18.15 -18.38
C THR A 145 -1.24 16.63 -18.68
N HIS A 146 -2.41 16.10 -19.06
CA HIS A 146 -2.66 14.68 -19.33
C HIS A 146 -2.24 13.75 -18.17
N ASN A 147 -2.50 14.18 -16.93
CA ASN A 147 -2.11 13.47 -15.71
C ASN A 147 -3.33 12.94 -14.93
N VAL A 148 -4.47 12.74 -15.57
CA VAL A 148 -5.65 12.16 -14.92
C VAL A 148 -5.40 10.70 -14.59
N CYS A 149 -5.70 10.31 -13.35
CA CYS A 149 -5.58 8.93 -12.92
C CYS A 149 -6.65 8.04 -13.54
N SER A 150 -6.26 6.85 -14.01
CA SER A 150 -7.18 5.83 -14.52
C SER A 150 -8.24 5.39 -13.51
N ASP A 151 -7.99 5.60 -12.21
CA ASP A 151 -8.95 5.37 -11.15
C ASP A 151 -10.29 6.09 -11.38
N GLU A 152 -10.29 7.24 -12.06
CA GLU A 152 -11.51 7.98 -12.39
C GLU A 152 -12.52 7.12 -13.16
N ILE A 153 -12.02 6.15 -13.94
CA ILE A 153 -12.80 5.24 -14.78
C ILE A 153 -12.87 3.83 -14.18
N LEU A 154 -11.75 3.34 -13.64
CA LEU A 154 -11.58 1.92 -13.30
C LEU A 154 -11.87 1.61 -11.82
N LEU A 155 -11.77 2.59 -10.93
CA LEU A 155 -11.96 2.41 -9.49
C LEU A 155 -13.34 2.90 -9.09
N SER A 156 -14.32 2.00 -9.18
CA SER A 156 -15.68 2.23 -8.70
C SER A 156 -15.70 2.39 -7.17
N PRO A 157 -16.33 3.43 -6.61
CA PRO A 157 -16.47 3.58 -5.16
C PRO A 157 -17.67 2.83 -4.58
N ALA A 158 -18.45 2.09 -5.38
CA ALA A 158 -19.69 1.48 -4.91
C ALA A 158 -19.47 0.58 -3.67
N PRO A 159 -20.37 0.61 -2.67
CA PRO A 159 -21.66 1.31 -2.64
C PRO A 159 -21.57 2.78 -2.16
N PHE A 160 -20.36 3.30 -1.92
CA PHE A 160 -20.18 4.68 -1.52
C PHE A 160 -20.49 5.64 -2.67
N GLU A 161 -20.98 6.83 -2.35
CA GLU A 161 -21.31 7.86 -3.34
C GLU A 161 -20.08 8.38 -4.11
N SER A 162 -18.89 8.28 -3.50
CA SER A 162 -17.64 8.78 -4.07
C SER A 162 -16.42 8.10 -3.43
N ARG A 163 -15.28 8.21 -4.09
CA ARG A 163 -13.97 7.79 -3.54
C ARG A 163 -13.64 8.54 -2.25
N ILE A 164 -14.06 9.81 -2.13
CA ILE A 164 -13.95 10.62 -0.90
C ILE A 164 -14.73 9.97 0.25
N ALA A 165 -16.00 9.64 0.03
CA ALA A 165 -16.85 9.02 1.04
C ALA A 165 -16.28 7.66 1.49
N TRP A 166 -15.76 6.86 0.55
CA TRP A 166 -15.11 5.60 0.87
C TRP A 166 -13.82 5.83 1.67
N CYS A 167 -12.94 6.73 1.25
CA CYS A 167 -11.74 7.13 1.98
C CYS A 167 -12.07 7.55 3.43
N HIS A 168 -13.11 8.37 3.62
CA HIS A 168 -13.50 8.84 4.95
C HIS A 168 -14.06 7.73 5.85
N ASP A 169 -14.85 6.78 5.31
CA ASP A 169 -15.26 5.58 6.05
C ASP A 169 -14.05 4.73 6.46
N ARG A 170 -13.11 4.51 5.53
CA ARG A 170 -11.86 3.78 5.79
C ARG A 170 -11.01 4.43 6.87
N LEU A 171 -10.79 5.74 6.80
CA LEU A 171 -10.06 6.50 7.81
C LEU A 171 -10.69 6.33 9.20
N ALA A 172 -12.01 6.51 9.30
CA ALA A 172 -12.72 6.38 10.57
C ALA A 172 -12.63 4.97 11.15
N ARG A 173 -12.74 3.94 10.31
CA ARG A 173 -12.58 2.53 10.72
C ARG A 173 -11.16 2.24 11.19
N THR A 174 -10.16 2.58 10.39
CA THR A 174 -8.76 2.29 10.70
C THR A 174 -8.29 3.05 11.94
N GLU A 175 -8.66 4.32 12.10
CA GLU A 175 -8.31 5.07 13.31
C GLU A 175 -8.88 4.43 14.58
N ARG A 176 -10.15 4.00 14.57
CA ARG A 176 -10.76 3.31 15.71
C ARG A 176 -9.98 2.03 16.06
N ARG A 177 -9.59 1.26 15.05
CA ARG A 177 -8.82 0.02 15.23
C ARG A 177 -7.42 0.28 15.76
N LEU A 178 -6.70 1.25 15.21
CA LEU A 178 -5.38 1.66 15.72
C LEU A 178 -5.44 2.03 17.21
N ARG A 179 -6.49 2.73 17.65
CA ARG A 179 -6.68 3.08 19.07
C ARG A 179 -7.07 1.91 19.96
N ALA A 180 -7.85 0.97 19.43
CA ALA A 180 -8.42 -0.12 20.22
C ALA A 180 -7.50 -1.35 20.31
N GLU A 181 -6.77 -1.66 19.24
CA GLU A 181 -6.03 -2.92 19.09
C GLU A 181 -4.55 -2.80 19.43
N ILE A 182 -3.97 -1.60 19.34
CA ILE A 182 -2.54 -1.40 19.65
C ILE A 182 -2.34 -1.30 21.17
N PRO A 183 -1.61 -2.23 21.80
CA PRO A 183 -1.36 -2.16 23.23
C PRO A 183 -0.54 -0.93 23.62
N ALA A 184 -0.78 -0.38 24.81
CA ALA A 184 0.00 0.74 25.33
C ALA A 184 1.51 0.44 25.33
N GLY A 185 2.33 1.44 24.96
CA GLY A 185 3.79 1.30 24.87
C GLY A 185 4.28 0.49 23.66
N THR A 186 3.41 0.23 22.68
CA THR A 186 3.77 -0.46 21.43
C THR A 186 4.06 0.55 20.34
N ARG A 187 5.24 0.47 19.71
CA ARG A 187 5.52 1.21 18.48
C ARG A 187 4.84 0.53 17.30
N THR A 188 4.63 1.25 16.20
CA THR A 188 3.98 0.70 15.01
C THR A 188 4.85 0.68 13.77
N VAL A 189 4.59 -0.27 12.88
CA VAL A 189 4.90 -0.17 11.45
C VAL A 189 3.57 0.06 10.74
N LEU A 190 3.31 1.30 10.33
CA LEU A 190 2.10 1.64 9.58
C LEU A 190 2.31 1.27 8.11
N VAL A 191 1.40 0.48 7.54
CA VAL A 191 1.50 0.05 6.13
C VAL A 191 0.25 0.51 5.39
N ASN A 192 0.43 1.28 4.32
CA ASN A 192 -0.66 1.72 3.44
C ASN A 192 -0.09 1.88 2.03
N HIS A 193 -0.85 1.58 1.00
CA HIS A 193 -0.33 1.77 -0.36
C HIS A 193 -0.04 3.26 -0.65
N TRP A 194 -1.00 4.14 -0.39
CA TRP A 194 -0.85 5.59 -0.56
C TRP A 194 0.03 6.23 0.54
N PRO A 195 0.89 7.19 0.19
CA PRO A 195 1.60 8.03 1.16
C PRO A 195 0.69 8.66 2.22
N LEU A 196 1.12 8.63 3.49
CA LEU A 196 0.36 9.24 4.59
C LEU A 196 0.58 10.76 4.72
N ARG A 197 1.51 11.35 3.96
CA ARG A 197 1.90 12.76 4.05
C ARG A 197 2.10 13.38 2.67
N ARG A 198 1.55 14.58 2.47
CA ARG A 198 1.65 15.30 1.19
C ARG A 198 3.10 15.65 0.84
N ASP A 199 3.88 16.06 1.83
CA ASP A 199 5.28 16.51 1.64
C ASP A 199 6.27 15.38 1.28
N LEU A 200 5.80 14.13 1.28
CA LEU A 200 6.57 12.96 0.86
C LEU A 200 6.27 12.53 -0.58
N VAL A 201 5.23 13.10 -1.20
CA VAL A 201 4.88 12.84 -2.60
C VAL A 201 5.88 13.55 -3.51
N ARG A 202 6.80 12.78 -4.13
CA ARG A 202 7.85 13.32 -5.01
C ARG A 202 7.80 12.72 -6.42
N ILE A 203 6.88 13.23 -7.22
CA ILE A 203 6.61 12.76 -8.60
C ILE A 203 6.86 13.88 -9.63
N PRO A 204 8.10 14.38 -9.79
CA PRO A 204 8.38 15.57 -10.59
C PRO A 204 8.04 15.44 -12.08
N ARG A 205 7.87 14.20 -12.59
CA ARG A 205 7.48 13.94 -13.98
C ARG A 205 5.98 14.06 -14.21
N VAL A 206 5.16 13.89 -13.17
CA VAL A 206 3.70 13.92 -13.21
C VAL A 206 3.13 14.68 -11.99
N PRO A 207 3.53 15.94 -11.77
CA PRO A 207 3.24 16.65 -10.52
C PRO A 207 1.75 16.90 -10.29
N ARG A 208 0.90 16.88 -11.33
CA ARG A 208 -0.56 17.04 -11.19
C ARG A 208 -1.29 15.74 -10.81
N PHE A 209 -0.56 14.64 -10.62
CA PHE A 209 -1.11 13.37 -10.14
C PHE A 209 -1.26 13.33 -8.60
N THR A 210 -0.74 14.32 -7.86
CA THR A 210 -0.80 14.34 -6.39
C THR A 210 -2.20 14.18 -5.77
N PRO A 211 -3.33 14.62 -6.38
CA PRO A 211 -4.65 14.45 -5.76
C PRO A 211 -5.03 13.00 -5.47
N TRP A 212 -4.51 12.05 -6.27
CA TRP A 212 -4.78 10.61 -6.11
C TRP A 212 -3.80 9.91 -5.17
N CYS A 213 -2.87 10.65 -4.54
CA CYS A 213 -1.77 10.06 -3.75
C CYS A 213 -2.03 9.97 -2.24
N GLY A 214 -3.21 10.34 -1.74
CA GLY A 214 -3.54 10.19 -0.32
C GLY A 214 -4.48 11.27 0.22
N THR A 215 -4.37 11.53 1.52
CA THR A 215 -5.23 12.47 2.25
C THR A 215 -4.45 13.24 3.32
N VAL A 216 -4.76 14.52 3.51
CA VAL A 216 -4.15 15.35 4.58
C VAL A 216 -4.56 14.90 5.99
N ARG A 217 -5.59 14.07 6.11
CA ARG A 217 -6.11 13.58 7.40
C ARG A 217 -5.17 12.62 8.13
N THR A 218 -4.12 12.14 7.46
CA THR A 218 -3.15 11.18 7.99
C THR A 218 -1.77 11.78 8.28
N GLU A 219 -1.58 13.10 8.08
CA GLU A 219 -0.23 13.69 8.12
C GLU A 219 0.49 13.49 9.47
N ASP A 220 -0.29 13.43 10.55
CA ASP A 220 0.17 13.27 11.93
C ASP A 220 0.04 11.83 12.46
N TRP A 221 -0.45 10.88 11.66
CA TRP A 221 -0.70 9.50 12.12
C TRP A 221 0.59 8.80 12.56
N HIS A 222 1.70 9.04 11.87
CA HIS A 222 2.99 8.51 12.25
C HIS A 222 3.37 8.88 13.70
N ALA A 223 3.16 10.14 14.11
CA ALA A 223 3.44 10.59 15.46
C ALA A 223 2.35 10.12 16.45
N ARG A 224 1.07 10.21 16.06
CA ARG A 224 -0.07 9.85 16.92
C ARG A 224 -0.15 8.36 17.27
N PHE A 225 0.37 7.51 16.40
CA PHE A 225 0.39 6.06 16.57
C PHE A 225 1.80 5.50 16.76
N ASP A 226 2.74 6.35 17.23
CA ASP A 226 4.09 5.97 17.63
C ASP A 226 4.82 5.09 16.59
N ALA A 227 4.80 5.54 15.33
CA ALA A 227 5.33 4.80 14.21
C ALA A 227 6.85 4.77 14.25
N TYR A 228 7.40 3.56 14.39
CA TYR A 228 8.80 3.27 14.09
C TYR A 228 9.08 3.48 12.59
N ALA A 229 8.17 2.98 11.74
CA ALA A 229 8.26 3.15 10.30
C ALA A 229 6.87 3.27 9.65
N VAL A 230 6.82 3.93 8.51
CA VAL A 230 5.68 3.97 7.60
C VAL A 230 6.12 3.37 6.26
N VAL A 231 5.39 2.38 5.75
CA VAL A 231 5.69 1.66 4.52
C VAL A 231 4.60 1.94 3.49
N THR A 232 5.01 2.45 2.33
CA THR A 232 4.13 2.89 1.24
C THR A 232 4.66 2.48 -0.13
N GLY A 233 3.79 2.50 -1.14
CA GLY A 233 4.14 2.28 -2.55
C GLY A 233 3.64 3.45 -3.42
N HIS A 234 2.93 3.12 -4.49
CA HIS A 234 2.12 4.01 -5.35
C HIS A 234 2.91 4.98 -6.23
N LEU A 235 3.96 5.62 -5.70
CA LEU A 235 4.64 6.72 -6.38
C LEU A 235 5.67 6.26 -7.42
N HIS A 236 6.18 5.03 -7.28
CA HIS A 236 7.26 4.46 -8.09
C HIS A 236 8.55 5.29 -8.00
N THR A 237 8.82 5.80 -6.80
CA THR A 237 9.97 6.66 -6.49
C THR A 237 10.73 6.17 -5.26
N ARG A 238 10.99 4.85 -5.22
CA ARG A 238 11.69 4.12 -4.14
C ARG A 238 12.70 4.98 -3.39
N ARG A 239 12.42 5.24 -2.12
CA ARG A 239 13.18 6.18 -1.29
C ARG A 239 12.95 5.97 0.19
N THR A 240 13.84 6.58 0.98
CA THR A 240 13.73 6.64 2.44
C THR A 240 13.77 8.09 2.87
N ASP A 241 12.79 8.49 3.68
CA ASP A 241 12.71 9.80 4.31
C ASP A 241 12.64 9.67 5.83
N MET A 242 12.99 10.74 6.53
CA MET A 242 12.80 10.87 7.97
C MET A 242 11.86 12.04 8.28
N ARG A 243 10.92 11.85 9.19
CA ARG A 243 10.15 12.93 9.82
C ARG A 243 10.13 12.68 11.32
N GLY A 244 10.79 13.57 12.06
CA GLY A 244 11.11 13.30 13.46
C GLY A 244 11.97 12.04 13.57
N ASP A 245 11.50 11.08 14.37
CA ASP A 245 12.12 9.77 14.57
C ASP A 245 11.50 8.66 13.70
N THR A 246 10.44 8.96 12.93
CA THR A 246 9.81 7.98 12.04
C THR A 246 10.50 7.93 10.68
N ARG A 247 10.81 6.70 10.23
CA ARG A 247 11.29 6.42 8.88
C ARG A 247 10.11 6.16 7.93
N PHE A 248 10.10 6.84 6.80
CA PHE A 248 9.14 6.62 5.72
C PHE A 248 9.83 5.89 4.58
N GLU A 249 9.28 4.74 4.18
CA GLU A 249 9.84 3.86 3.18
C GLU A 249 8.88 3.74 2.01
N GLU A 250 9.25 4.33 0.88
CA GLU A 250 8.63 4.02 -0.41
C GLU A 250 9.35 2.79 -0.97
N VAL A 251 8.59 1.71 -1.16
CA VAL A 251 9.12 0.37 -1.45
C VAL A 251 8.66 -0.17 -2.81
N SER A 252 8.24 0.71 -3.72
CA SER A 252 7.79 0.32 -5.06
C SER A 252 8.91 -0.35 -5.85
N LEU A 253 8.57 -1.44 -6.53
CA LEU A 253 9.34 -1.99 -7.63
C LEU A 253 9.07 -1.20 -8.91
N GLY A 254 7.79 -1.03 -9.25
CA GLY A 254 7.30 -0.31 -10.42
C GLY A 254 7.17 -1.20 -11.67
N TYR A 255 6.72 -0.58 -12.75
CA TYR A 255 6.65 -1.17 -14.09
C TYR A 255 8.01 -1.65 -14.59
N PRO A 256 8.04 -2.56 -15.59
CA PRO A 256 9.29 -3.14 -16.10
C PRO A 256 10.37 -2.12 -16.46
N ARG A 257 10.04 -0.91 -16.93
CA ARG A 257 11.06 0.09 -17.32
C ARG A 257 11.65 0.88 -16.14
N GLN A 258 11.18 0.66 -14.91
CA GLN A 258 11.54 1.48 -13.74
C GLN A 258 12.56 0.81 -12.82
N TRP A 259 12.98 -0.43 -13.10
CA TRP A 259 13.94 -1.16 -12.27
C TRP A 259 14.91 -2.01 -13.12
N ASP A 260 16.01 -2.46 -12.52
CA ASP A 260 17.11 -3.17 -13.18
C ASP A 260 16.88 -4.69 -13.12
N HIS A 261 16.43 -5.27 -14.23
CA HIS A 261 16.11 -6.70 -14.33
C HIS A 261 17.31 -7.60 -14.09
N GLY A 262 18.52 -7.13 -14.40
CA GLY A 262 19.75 -7.91 -14.23
C GLY A 262 20.06 -8.24 -12.78
N ARG A 263 19.43 -7.53 -11.82
CA ARG A 263 19.60 -7.77 -10.38
C ARG A 263 18.58 -8.73 -9.79
N GLY A 264 17.53 -9.07 -10.54
CA GLY A 264 16.35 -9.74 -10.02
C GLY A 264 15.61 -8.90 -8.96
N ILE A 265 14.52 -9.45 -8.42
CA ILE A 265 13.66 -8.73 -7.47
C ILE A 265 14.19 -8.71 -6.03
N ALA A 266 15.01 -9.68 -5.63
CA ALA A 266 15.46 -9.84 -4.23
C ALA A 266 16.16 -8.59 -3.64
N PRO A 267 17.05 -7.88 -4.36
CA PRO A 267 17.65 -6.63 -3.86
C PRO A 267 16.64 -5.47 -3.66
N TYR A 268 15.44 -5.59 -4.22
CA TYR A 268 14.35 -4.64 -4.07
C TYR A 268 13.44 -4.95 -2.87
N LEU A 269 13.68 -6.04 -2.14
CA LEU A 269 13.08 -6.23 -0.81
C LEU A 269 13.72 -5.24 0.17
N ARG A 270 12.92 -4.35 0.74
CA ARG A 270 13.36 -3.37 1.73
C ARG A 270 13.34 -3.99 3.12
N THR A 271 14.46 -3.98 3.85
CA THR A 271 14.44 -4.30 5.28
C THR A 271 13.81 -3.16 6.07
N ILE A 272 12.68 -3.44 6.73
CA ILE A 272 12.01 -2.53 7.65
C ILE A 272 12.51 -2.75 9.07
N VAL A 273 12.62 -4.01 9.50
CA VAL A 273 13.19 -4.41 10.79
C VAL A 273 14.08 -5.61 10.54
N GLY A 274 15.26 -5.65 11.14
CA GLY A 274 16.21 -6.75 10.94
C GLY A 274 17.59 -6.43 11.46
#